data_AF-X1FR33-F1
#
_entry.id   AF-X1FR33-F1
#
_cell.length_a   1.000
_cell.length_b   1.000
_cell.length_c   1.000
_cell.angle_alpha   90.00
_cell.angle_beta   90.00
_cell.angle_gamma   90.00
#
_symmetry.space_group_name_H-M   'P 1'
#
loop_
_entity.id
_entity.type
_entity.pdbx_description
1 polymer ?
#
loop_
_entity_poly.entity_id
_entity_poly.type
_entity_poly.pdbx_seq_one_letter_code
_entity_poly.pdbx_strand_id
1 'polypeptide(L)' 'MGFSKNRKVYQVNNSVTFSGKPIGFEEFLNQMVEVLGIIIDRRPKRRPHKMEN' A
#
# COMPACT_ATOMS: atom_id res chain seq x y z
N MET A 1 -33.04 28.65 16.48
CA MET A 1 -32.44 27.63 15.61
C MET A 1 -30.98 27.44 16.03
N GLY A 2 -30.71 26.62 17.05
CA GLY A 2 -29.35 26.45 17.60
C GLY A 2 -28.65 25.28 16.95
N PHE A 3 -27.55 25.52 16.23
CA PHE A 3 -26.77 24.45 15.60
C PHE A 3 -26.07 23.60 16.67
N SER A 4 -26.45 22.33 16.73
CA SER A 4 -25.89 21.32 17.63
C SER A 4 -24.40 21.07 17.33
N LYS A 5 -23.54 21.26 18.34
CA LYS A 5 -22.11 20.94 18.29
C LYS A 5 -21.92 19.44 18.49
N ASN A 6 -21.92 18.66 17.41
CA ASN A 6 -21.47 17.26 17.44
C ASN A 6 -20.72 16.87 16.16
N ARG A 7 -19.63 17.60 15.85
CA ARG A 7 -18.71 17.20 14.78
C ARG A 7 -17.68 16.23 15.36
N LYS A 8 -17.93 14.92 15.31
CA LYS A 8 -16.93 13.89 15.61
C LYS A 8 -15.90 13.89 14.47
N VAL A 9 -14.74 14.47 14.71
CA VAL A 9 -13.59 14.40 13.81
C VAL A 9 -12.82 13.15 14.19
N TYR A 10 -12.89 12.11 13.36
CA TYR A 10 -12.09 10.91 13.58
C TYR A 10 -10.65 11.22 13.16
N GLN A 11 -9.74 11.29 14.13
CA GLN A 11 -8.31 11.35 13.85
C GLN A 11 -7.86 9.94 13.45
N VAL A 12 -7.55 9.75 12.17
CA VAL A 12 -6.94 8.51 11.68
C VAL A 12 -5.44 8.56 11.96
N ASN A 13 -4.92 7.53 12.64
CA ASN A 13 -3.48 7.37 12.85
C ASN A 13 -2.84 7.01 11.51
N ASN A 14 -2.09 7.95 10.93
CA ASN A 14 -1.37 7.75 9.66
C ASN A 14 0.00 7.10 9.83
N SER A 15 0.34 6.62 11.04
CA SER A 15 1.59 5.92 11.27
C SER A 15 1.48 4.46 10.85
N VAL A 16 2.36 4.04 9.94
CA VAL A 16 2.57 2.62 9.64
C VAL A 16 3.64 2.11 10.60
N THR A 17 3.40 0.94 11.20
CA THR A 17 4.40 0.23 12.01
C THR A 17 4.86 -1.01 11.29
N PHE A 18 6.16 -1.13 11.04
CA PHE A 18 6.79 -2.31 10.48
C PHE A 18 7.69 -2.94 11.55
N SER A 19 7.51 -4.23 11.84
CA SER A 19 8.29 -4.94 12.88
C SER A 19 8.23 -4.27 14.27
N GLY A 20 7.10 -3.62 14.60
CA GLY A 20 6.91 -2.91 15.86
C GLY A 20 7.60 -1.54 15.96
N LYS A 21 8.24 -1.06 14.89
CA LYS A 21 8.84 0.29 14.81
C LYS A 21 8.01 1.18 13.88
N PRO A 22 7.83 2.47 14.20
CA PRO A 22 7.22 3.41 13.26
C PRO A 22 8.12 3.55 12.03
N ILE A 23 7.55 3.38 10.85
CA ILE A 23 8.23 3.59 9.57
C ILE A 23 7.66 4.83 8.90
N GLY A 24 8.50 5.61 8.23
CA GLY A 24 8.05 6.73 7.43
C GLY A 24 7.17 6.25 6.28
N PHE A 25 6.14 7.02 5.92
CA PHE A 25 5.26 6.65 4.79
C PHE A 25 6.02 6.51 3.47
N GLU A 26 7.01 7.38 3.24
CA GLU A 26 7.89 7.33 2.07
C GLU A 26 8.78 6.07 2.07
N GLU A 27 9.38 5.73 3.21
CA GLU A 27 10.22 4.54 3.37
C GLU A 27 9.39 3.26 3.19
N PHE A 28 8.16 3.24 3.72
CA PHE A 28 7.20 2.17 3.52
C PHE A 28 6.82 2.01 2.04
N LEU A 29 6.55 3.11 1.33
CA LEU A 29 6.23 3.07 -0.09
C LEU A 29 7.41 2.56 -0.92
N ASN A 30 8.63 2.99 -0.62
CA ASN A 30 9.84 2.52 -1.31
C ASN A 30 10.04 1.01 -1.13
N GLN A 31 9.87 0.49 0.09
CA GLN A 31 9.92 -0.95 0.36
C GLN A 31 8.80 -1.72 -0.36
N MET A 32 7.59 -1.18 -0.38
CA MET A 32 6.46 -1.79 -1.09
C MET A 32 6.70 -1.87 -2.60
N VAL A 33 7.26 -0.82 -3.21
CA VAL A 33 7.60 -0.80 -4.65
C VAL A 33 8.69 -1.81 -4.96
N GLU A 34 9.73 -1.91 -4.13
CA GLU A 34 10.82 -2.88 -4.29
C GLU A 34 10.29 -4.33 -4.21
N VAL A 35 9.50 -4.64 -3.17
CA VAL A 35 8.88 -5.95 -2.99
C VAL A 35 7.94 -6.29 -4.15
N LEU A 36 7.13 -5.33 -4.60
CA LEU A 36 6.22 -5.54 -5.72
C LEU A 36 6.98 -5.76 -7.03
N GLY A 37 8.08 -5.03 -7.27
CA GLY A 37 8.98 -5.24 -8.39
C GLY A 37 9.56 -6.66 -8.42
N ILE A 38 10.01 -7.15 -7.26
CA ILE A 38 10.49 -8.54 -7.10
C ILE A 38 9.38 -9.54 -7.37
N ILE A 39 8.15 -9.30 -6.88
CA ILE A 39 7.01 -10.19 -7.11
C ILE A 39 6.64 -10.25 -8.60
N ILE A 40 6.70 -9.11 -9.30
CA ILE A 40 6.41 -9.04 -10.74
C ILE A 40 7.48 -9.77 -11.54
N ASP A 41 8.76 -9.56 -11.23
CA ASP A 41 9.88 -10.22 -11.91
C ASP A 41 9.89 -11.74 -11.67
N ARG A 42 9.66 -12.15 -10.41
CA ARG A 42 9.56 -13.55 -10.02
C ARG A 42 8.27 -14.22 -10.49
N ARG A 43 7.24 -13.45 -10.88
CA ARG A 43 6.00 -14.02 -11.41
C ARG A 43 6.38 -14.75 -12.70
N PRO A 44 6.15 -16.08 -12.80
CA PRO A 44 6.46 -16.80 -14.02
C PRO A 44 5.70 -16.12 -15.16
N LYS A 45 6.44 -15.52 -16.10
CA LYS A 45 5.89 -14.92 -17.32
C LYS A 45 4.94 -15.97 -17.88
N ARG A 46 3.64 -15.69 -17.77
CA ARG A 46 2.60 -16.60 -18.24
C ARG A 46 3.01 -16.99 -19.66
N ARG A 47 3.13 -18.30 -19.89
CA ARG A 47 3.65 -18.95 -21.12
C ARG A 47 3.33 -18.09 -22.34
N PRO A 48 4.26 -17.91 -23.31
CA PRO A 48 3.90 -17.27 -24.57
C PRO A 48 2.64 -17.98 -25.06
N HIS A 49 1.53 -17.24 -25.12
CA HIS A 49 0.32 -17.73 -25.73
C HIS A 49 0.76 -18.01 -27.16
N LYS A 50 0.89 -19.30 -27.52
CA LYS A 50 1.12 -19.69 -28.91
C LYS A 50 0.00 -19.02 -29.70
N MET A 51 0.34 -17.95 -30.43
CA MET A 51 -0.44 -17.59 -31.60
C MET A 51 -0.18 -18.73 -32.57
N GLU A 52 -1.11 -19.67 -32.60
CA GLU A 52 -1.19 -20.63 -33.69
C GLU A 52 -1.47 -19.83 -34.96
N ASN A 53 -0.68 -20.14 -35.98
CA ASN A 53 -0.61 -19.47 -37.28
C ASN A 53 -1.85 -19.77 -38.13
#